data_AF-A0A6J7ZRR6-F1
#
_entry.id   AF-A0A6J7ZRR6-F1
#
_cell.length_a   1.000
_cell.length_b   1.000
_cell.length_c   1.000
_cell.angle_alpha   90.00
_cell.angle_beta   90.00
_cell.angle_gamma   90.00
#
_symmetry.space_group_name_H-M   'P 1'
#
loop_
_entity.id
_entity.type
_entity.pdbx_description
1 polymer ?
#
loop_
_entity_poly.entity_id
_entity_poly.type
_entity_poly.pdbx_seq_one_letter_code
_entity_poly.pdbx_strand_id
1 'polypeptide(L)' 'MDSIEILPLTHPVEQYYAEIRTYLEQQGTPIGSNDLLIAAHALTLNLTVVTNNVREFSRVPNLKVENWLNPD' A
#
# COMPACT_ATOMS: atom_id res chain seq x y z
N MET A 1 14.72 19.77 -10.21
CA MET A 1 14.37 18.55 -9.47
C MET A 1 12.97 18.76 -9.00
N ASP A 2 12.00 18.16 -9.67
CA ASP A 2 10.60 18.30 -9.29
C ASP A 2 10.44 17.82 -7.84
N SER A 3 9.81 18.65 -7.02
CA SER A 3 9.63 18.39 -5.60
C SER A 3 8.63 17.24 -5.43
N ILE A 4 9.07 16.13 -4.83
CA ILE A 4 8.16 15.07 -4.37
C ILE A 4 7.44 15.61 -3.14
N GLU A 5 6.10 15.61 -3.19
CA GLU A 5 5.26 15.98 -2.06
C GLU A 5 5.35 14.92 -0.95
N ILE A 6 5.52 15.36 0.30
CA ILE A 6 5.50 14.48 1.47
C ILE A 6 4.12 14.57 2.11
N LEU A 7 3.33 13.51 1.96
CA LEU A 7 1.99 13.45 2.53
C LEU A 7 2.03 12.95 3.99
N PRO A 8 1.29 13.57 4.91
CA PRO A 8 1.26 13.17 6.31
C PRO A 8 0.42 11.90 6.52
N LEU A 9 0.87 11.03 7.44
CA LEU A 9 0.11 9.84 7.85
C LEU A 9 -0.98 10.26 8.84
N THR A 10 -2.18 10.58 8.35
CA THR A 10 -3.29 11.07 9.17
C THR A 10 -4.43 10.06 9.29
N HIS A 11 -5.29 10.22 10.30
CA HIS A 11 -6.56 9.49 10.38
C HIS A 11 -7.33 9.61 9.04
N PRO A 12 -7.96 8.53 8.54
CA PRO A 12 -8.20 7.23 9.19
C PRO A 12 -7.20 6.10 8.84
N VAL A 13 -5.91 6.39 8.55
CA VAL A 13 -4.97 5.35 8.06
C VAL A 13 -4.86 4.13 9.01
N GLU A 14 -4.99 4.32 10.32
CA GLU A 14 -4.96 3.24 11.30
C GLU A 14 -6.08 2.21 11.10
N GLN A 15 -7.25 2.62 10.60
CA GLN A 15 -8.37 1.73 10.30
C GLN A 15 -8.04 0.85 9.09
N TYR A 16 -7.58 1.45 7.99
CA TYR A 16 -7.12 0.73 6.81
C TYR A 16 -5.98 -0.23 7.15
N TYR A 17 -5.03 0.20 7.98
CA TYR A 17 -3.93 -0.65 8.44
C TYR A 17 -4.45 -1.90 9.16
N ALA A 18 -5.36 -1.73 10.12
CA ALA A 18 -5.92 -2.83 10.90
C ALA A 18 -6.72 -3.80 10.02
N GLU A 19 -7.52 -3.27 9.10
CA GLU A 19 -8.32 -4.07 8.17
C GLU A 19 -7.44 -4.90 7.22
N ILE A 20 -6.46 -4.27 6.57
CA ILE A 20 -5.54 -4.94 5.65
C ILE A 20 -4.72 -5.98 6.40
N ARG A 21 -4.20 -5.65 7.58
CA ARG A 21 -3.41 -6.58 8.39
C ARG A 21 -4.21 -7.82 8.73
N THR A 22 -5.41 -7.62 9.27
CA THR A 22 -6.31 -8.70 9.66
C THR A 22 -6.64 -9.59 8.47
N TYR A 23 -6.98 -8.98 7.32
CA TYR A 23 -7.26 -9.70 6.09
C TYR A 23 -6.06 -10.57 5.65
N LEU A 24 -4.87 -9.98 5.55
CA LEU A 24 -3.68 -10.69 5.07
C LEU A 24 -3.20 -11.80 6.03
N GLU A 25 -3.31 -11.57 7.34
CA GLU A 25 -2.99 -12.58 8.35
C GLU A 25 -3.98 -13.77 8.27
N GLN A 26 -5.27 -13.52 8.08
CA GLN A 26 -6.27 -14.58 7.88
C GLN A 26 -6.03 -15.41 6.61
N GLN A 27 -5.50 -14.79 5.56
CA GLN A 27 -5.12 -15.50 4.32
C GLN A 27 -3.75 -16.21 4.41
N GLY A 28 -3.00 -16.03 5.50
CA GLY A 28 -1.65 -16.59 5.63
C GLY A 28 -0.62 -15.93 4.70
N THR A 29 -0.89 -14.72 4.23
CA THR A 29 -0.04 -13.99 3.27
C THR A 29 0.33 -12.59 3.79
N PRO A 30 1.02 -12.49 4.94
CA PRO A 30 1.41 -11.20 5.48
C PRO A 30 2.30 -10.43 4.51
N ILE A 31 2.32 -9.10 4.68
CA ILE A 31 3.22 -8.16 4.01
C ILE A 31 4.09 -7.48 5.08
N GLY A 32 5.27 -6.98 4.70
CA GLY A 32 6.15 -6.27 5.62
C GLY A 32 5.47 -5.06 6.28
N SER A 33 5.81 -4.76 7.54
CA SER A 33 5.11 -3.72 8.33
C SER A 33 5.16 -2.32 7.70
N ASN A 34 6.26 -1.95 7.06
CA ASN A 34 6.37 -0.66 6.37
C ASN A 34 5.55 -0.64 5.08
N ASP A 35 5.58 -1.74 4.32
CA ASP A 35 4.78 -1.89 3.10
C ASP A 35 3.28 -1.88 3.42
N LEU A 36 2.89 -2.44 4.56
CA LEU A 36 1.52 -2.36 5.08
C LEU A 36 1.12 -0.91 5.40
N LEU A 37 2.00 -0.13 6.04
CA LEU A 37 1.75 1.31 6.29
C LEU A 37 1.61 2.09 4.98
N ILE A 38 2.47 1.82 4.00
CA ILE A 38 2.41 2.45 2.66
C ILE A 38 1.10 2.10 1.96
N ALA A 39 0.70 0.82 1.98
CA ALA A 39 -0.53 0.35 1.38
C ALA A 39 -1.77 0.99 2.03
N ALA A 40 -1.81 1.04 3.36
CA ALA A 40 -2.90 1.66 4.12
C ALA A 40 -3.00 3.16 3.82
N HIS A 41 -1.86 3.86 3.77
CA HIS A 41 -1.80 5.28 3.42
C HIS A 41 -2.31 5.52 2.00
N ALA A 42 -1.83 4.76 1.01
CA ALA A 42 -2.24 4.89 -0.38
C ALA A 42 -3.74 4.61 -0.57
N LEU A 43 -4.28 3.57 0.08
CA LEU A 43 -5.72 3.28 0.05
C LEU A 43 -6.56 4.39 0.65
N THR A 44 -6.14 4.93 1.80
CA THR A 44 -6.84 6.03 2.48
C THR A 44 -6.96 7.25 1.58
N LEU A 45 -5.94 7.52 0.76
CA LEU A 45 -5.89 8.63 -0.19
C LEU A 45 -6.35 8.26 -1.61
N ASN A 46 -6.79 7.02 -1.85
CA ASN A 46 -7.14 6.50 -3.19
C ASN A 46 -6.03 6.69 -4.25
N LEU A 47 -4.76 6.51 -3.84
CA LEU A 47 -3.58 6.64 -4.68
C LEU A 47 -3.10 5.29 -5.23
N THR A 48 -2.25 5.34 -6.27
CA THR A 48 -1.55 4.19 -6.82
C THR A 48 -0.18 4.05 -6.17
N VAL A 49 0.16 2.84 -5.70
CA VAL A 49 1.50 2.51 -5.23
C VAL A 49 2.37 2.11 -6.43
N VAL A 50 3.41 2.90 -6.67
CA VAL A 50 4.44 2.58 -7.65
C VAL A 50 5.54 1.77 -6.94
N THR A 51 5.75 0.53 -7.35
CA THR A 51 6.69 -0.38 -6.66
C THR A 51 7.26 -1.46 -7.57
N ASN A 52 8.50 -1.88 -7.29
CA ASN A 52 9.05 -3.11 -7.86
C ASN A 52 8.64 -4.37 -7.05
N ASN A 53 7.97 -4.20 -5.90
CA ASN A 53 7.48 -5.29 -5.04
C ASN A 53 5.99 -5.62 -5.32
N VAL A 54 5.60 -5.68 -6.60
CA VAL A 54 4.18 -5.89 -7.00
C VAL A 54 3.58 -7.14 -6.34
N ARG A 55 4.38 -8.20 -6.18
CA ARG A 55 3.95 -9.47 -5.59
C ARG A 55 3.38 -9.33 -4.18
N GLU A 56 3.88 -8.41 -3.38
CA GLU A 56 3.38 -8.20 -2.03
C GLU A 56 2.21 -7.22 -2.00
N PHE A 57 2.36 -6.06 -2.64
CA PHE A 57 1.31 -5.03 -2.65
C PHE A 57 0.01 -5.50 -3.35
N SER A 58 0.09 -6.36 -4.37
CA SER A 58 -1.09 -6.93 -5.04
C SER A 58 -1.95 -7.85 -4.15
N ARG A 59 -1.46 -8.25 -2.98
CA ARG A 59 -2.25 -9.02 -2.00
C ARG A 59 -3.27 -8.13 -1.27
N VAL A 60 -3.03 -6.82 -1.24
CA VAL A 60 -3.90 -5.86 -0.55
C VAL A 60 -5.15 -5.60 -1.41
N PRO A 61 -6.35 -5.91 -0.91
CA PRO A 61 -7.58 -5.69 -1.67
C PRO A 61 -7.76 -4.22 -2.07
N ASN A 62 -8.22 -3.98 -3.29
CA ASN A 62 -8.53 -2.66 -3.86
C ASN A 62 -7.33 -1.69 -3.99
N LEU A 63 -6.11 -2.10 -3.67
CA LEU A 63 -4.92 -1.27 -3.84
C LEU A 63 -4.52 -1.22 -5.33
N LYS A 64 -4.40 -0.01 -5.88
CA LYS A 64 -3.84 0.20 -7.22
C LYS A 64 -2.33 0.09 -7.15
N VAL A 65 -1.73 -0.73 -8.02
CA VAL A 65 -0.28 -0.98 -8.04
C VAL A 65 0.24 -0.87 -9.46
N GLU A 66 1.34 -0.15 -9.64
CA GLU A 66 2.08 -0.04 -10.90
C GLU A 66 3.56 -0.39 -10.71
N ASN A 67 4.19 -0.97 -11.74
CA ASN A 67 5.64 -1.15 -11.79
C ASN A 67 6.23 -0.39 -12.98
N TRP A 68 6.88 0.73 -12.71
CA TRP A 68 7.48 1.55 -13.76
C TRP A 68 8.79 0.99 -14.33
N LEU A 69 9.37 -0.06 -13.73
CA LEU A 69 10.52 -0.75 -14.32
C LEU A 69 10.12 -1.72 -15.43
N ASN A 70 8.86 -2.19 -15.39
CA ASN A 70 8.26 -3.06 -16.39
C ASN A 70 6.92 -2.45 -16.84
N PRO A 71 6.95 -1.32 -17.58
CA PRO A 71 5.73 -0.80 -18.19
C PRO A 71 5.20 -1.84 -19.18
N ASP A 72 3.89 -2.11 -19.13
CA ASP A 72 3.20 -2.86 -20.19
C ASP A 72 3.37 -2.17 -21.56
#